data_AF-A0AAU2Q9R7-F1
#
_entry.id   AF-A0AAU2Q9R7-F1
#
_cell.length_a   1.000
_cell.length_b   1.000
_cell.length_c   1.000
_cell.angle_alpha   90.00
_cell.angle_beta   90.00
_cell.angle_gamma   90.00
#
_symmetry.space_group_name_H-M   'P 1'
#
loop_
_entity.id
_entity.type
_entity.pdbx_description
1 polymer ?
#
loop_
_entity_poly.entity_id
_entity_poly.type
_entity_poly.pdbx_seq_one_letter_code
_entity_poly.pdbx_strand_id
1 'polypeptide(L)'
;MTVFFQLTVTLVLALGVCGGAIAYFRAVRTPRPPVGVFNGSDIFMMMGFVLALPYLYLALPGAVLPVVLALVFAGGLSVGYQPVIANGRLRRTLIAVLITSVLVSHLAFGETAPPYWVANSAVVALVVVSATNLNVQGGMRLKNVAWFLLALTAYDAFFAWVVPLTRELSDAVQGYPYAPAAGLRIGEDLGAVVGMGDLLAYALFTTTAYKAYGKRGLRTGIVLVTLFGAVAPVATLHIVAAATGHAPALIPAQVFFGPAAFLGHLFLRRGGPERRMADVVLRGTRGGAVPQARARGAAAGPVA
;
A
#
# COMPACT_ATOMS: atom_id res chain seq x y z
N MET A 1 -13.19 -0.73 25.46
CA MET A 1 -11.98 -1.53 25.13
C MET A 1 -11.82 -1.75 23.62
N THR A 2 -12.91 -1.92 22.87
CA THR A 2 -12.94 -2.08 21.40
C THR A 2 -12.26 -0.94 20.64
N VAL A 3 -12.52 0.33 20.98
CA VAL A 3 -11.90 1.51 20.33
C VAL A 3 -10.38 1.47 20.43
N PHE A 4 -9.86 1.22 21.63
CA PHE A 4 -8.42 1.21 21.89
C PHE A 4 -7.75 0.07 21.13
N PHE A 5 -8.36 -1.12 21.11
CA PHE A 5 -7.88 -2.26 20.34
C PHE A 5 -7.84 -1.95 18.84
N GLN A 6 -8.94 -1.42 18.27
CA GLN A 6 -9.02 -1.05 16.86
C GLN A 6 -8.00 -0.01 16.46
N LEU A 7 -7.86 1.06 17.25
CA LEU A 7 -6.88 2.10 16.99
C LEU A 7 -5.46 1.54 17.04
N THR A 8 -5.15 0.72 18.05
CA THR A 8 -3.83 0.13 18.22
C THR A 8 -3.46 -0.78 17.06
N VAL A 9 -4.33 -1.72 16.69
CA VAL A 9 -4.08 -2.66 15.58
C VAL A 9 -3.95 -1.91 14.26
N THR A 10 -4.86 -0.97 13.98
CA THR A 10 -4.84 -0.16 12.75
C THR A 10 -3.55 0.65 12.64
N LEU A 11 -3.12 1.28 13.74
CA LEU A 11 -1.93 2.11 13.78
C LEU A 11 -0.65 1.28 13.65
N VAL A 12 -0.58 0.13 14.32
CA VAL A 12 0.54 -0.82 14.20
C VAL A 12 0.65 -1.34 12.76
N LEU A 13 -0.46 -1.73 12.13
CA LEU A 13 -0.46 -2.21 10.75
C LEU A 13 -0.09 -1.10 9.76
N ALA A 14 -0.75 0.05 9.83
CA ALA A 14 -0.51 1.16 8.91
C ALA A 14 0.93 1.68 9.00
N LEU A 15 1.44 1.92 10.21
CA LEU A 15 2.82 2.38 10.40
C LEU A 15 3.84 1.27 10.14
N GLY A 16 3.53 0.01 10.48
CA GLY A 16 4.38 -1.14 10.22
C GLY A 16 4.61 -1.34 8.72
N VAL A 17 3.54 -1.29 7.93
CA VAL A 17 3.62 -1.39 6.46
C VAL A 17 4.36 -0.19 5.86
N CYS A 18 4.07 1.05 6.29
CA CYS A 18 4.80 2.23 5.83
C CYS A 18 6.30 2.14 6.18
N GLY A 19 6.62 1.74 7.40
CA GLY A 19 7.98 1.53 7.88
C GLY A 19 8.71 0.44 7.09
N GLY A 20 8.04 -0.69 6.85
CA GLY A 20 8.55 -1.78 6.01
C GLY A 20 8.81 -1.34 4.56
N ALA A 21 7.89 -0.56 3.99
CA ALA A 21 8.02 -0.03 2.63
C ALA A 21 9.24 0.89 2.51
N ILE A 22 9.47 1.76 3.49
CA ILE A 22 10.64 2.65 3.54
C ILE A 22 11.92 1.88 3.81
N ALA A 23 11.90 0.91 4.73
CA ALA A 23 13.06 0.09 5.04
C ALA A 23 13.51 -0.67 3.78
N TYR A 24 12.58 -1.30 3.07
CA TYR A 24 12.81 -1.92 1.78
C TYR A 24 13.35 -0.90 0.78
N PHE A 25 12.69 0.25 0.61
CA PHE A 25 13.09 1.30 -0.34
C PHE A 25 14.54 1.74 -0.14
N ARG A 26 14.99 1.86 1.12
CA ARG A 26 16.36 2.29 1.46
C ARG A 26 17.40 1.19 1.26
N ALA A 27 17.01 -0.07 1.38
CA ALA A 27 17.91 -1.22 1.39
C ALA A 27 18.06 -1.89 0.03
N VAL A 28 16.97 -1.94 -0.77
CA VAL A 28 16.87 -2.79 -1.95
C VAL A 28 16.64 -1.96 -3.20
N ARG A 29 17.44 -2.21 -4.24
CA ARG A 29 17.29 -1.59 -5.56
C ARG A 29 16.78 -2.62 -6.57
N THR A 30 15.69 -2.29 -7.24
CA THR A 30 15.12 -3.15 -8.29
C THR A 30 15.93 -2.94 -9.58
N PRO A 31 16.58 -3.99 -10.14
CA PRO A 31 17.61 -3.84 -11.18
C PRO A 31 17.10 -3.22 -12.49
N ARG A 32 15.82 -3.40 -12.82
CA ARG A 32 15.07 -2.61 -13.81
C ARG A 32 13.60 -2.67 -13.37
N PRO A 33 12.95 -1.55 -12.98
CA PRO A 33 11.51 -1.62 -12.78
C PRO A 33 10.88 -2.04 -14.12
N PRO A 34 10.02 -3.08 -14.14
CA PRO A 34 9.40 -3.56 -15.37
C PRO A 34 8.44 -2.54 -15.99
N VAL A 35 8.05 -1.51 -15.22
CA VAL A 35 7.16 -0.45 -15.64
C VAL A 35 8.00 0.77 -16.04
N GLY A 36 7.74 1.30 -17.24
CA GLY A 36 8.32 2.56 -17.73
C GLY A 36 7.97 3.76 -16.85
N VAL A 37 8.35 4.97 -17.28
CA VAL A 37 8.08 6.20 -16.51
C VAL A 37 6.57 6.33 -16.28
N PHE A 38 6.15 6.17 -15.02
CA PHE A 38 4.75 6.29 -14.62
C PHE A 38 4.15 7.64 -15.04
N ASN A 39 3.27 7.61 -16.03
CA ASN A 39 2.59 8.78 -16.59
C ASN A 39 1.18 8.93 -16.01
N GLY A 40 0.53 10.06 -16.32
CA GLY A 40 -0.86 10.28 -15.94
C GLY A 40 -1.83 9.26 -16.54
N SER A 41 -1.54 8.72 -17.74
CA SER A 41 -2.31 7.62 -18.35
C SER A 41 -2.36 6.38 -17.48
N ASP A 42 -1.26 6.09 -16.80
CA ASP A 42 -1.13 4.86 -16.00
C ASP A 42 -1.99 4.97 -14.73
N ILE A 43 -2.22 6.19 -14.24
CA ILE A 43 -3.18 6.47 -13.16
C ILE A 43 -4.60 6.12 -13.61
N PHE A 44 -4.98 6.49 -14.84
CA PHE A 44 -6.30 6.17 -15.39
C PHE A 44 -6.46 4.66 -15.63
N MET A 45 -5.43 3.97 -16.13
CA MET A 45 -5.47 2.51 -16.26
C MET A 45 -5.57 1.82 -14.90
N MET A 46 -4.78 2.26 -13.91
CA MET A 46 -4.84 1.74 -12.55
C MET A 46 -6.20 2.00 -11.91
N MET A 47 -6.79 3.18 -12.12
CA MET A 47 -8.13 3.51 -11.65
C MET A 47 -9.19 2.66 -12.34
N GLY A 48 -9.10 2.44 -13.65
CA GLY A 48 -9.98 1.55 -14.40
C GLY A 48 -9.91 0.11 -13.88
N PHE A 49 -8.71 -0.36 -13.55
CA PHE A 49 -8.53 -1.67 -12.92
C PHE A 49 -9.15 -1.73 -11.52
N VAL A 50 -8.94 -0.70 -10.69
CA VAL A 50 -9.58 -0.57 -9.36
C VAL A 50 -11.10 -0.56 -9.49
N LEU A 51 -11.66 0.14 -10.48
CA LEU A 51 -13.10 0.17 -10.79
C LEU A 51 -13.64 -1.20 -11.22
N ALA A 52 -12.85 -2.00 -11.94
CA ALA A 52 -13.27 -3.30 -12.47
C ALA A 52 -13.18 -4.42 -11.43
N LEU A 53 -12.23 -4.35 -10.50
CA LEU A 53 -11.96 -5.38 -9.49
C LEU A 53 -13.19 -5.82 -8.67
N PRO A 54 -14.01 -4.91 -8.11
CA PRO A 54 -15.24 -5.25 -7.40
C PRO A 54 -16.17 -6.16 -8.21
N TYR A 55 -16.42 -5.80 -9.46
CA TYR A 55 -17.29 -6.57 -10.36
C TYR A 55 -16.67 -7.90 -10.76
N LEU A 56 -15.35 -7.94 -10.97
CA LEU A 56 -14.65 -9.18 -11.26
C LEU A 56 -14.75 -10.18 -10.09
N TYR A 57 -14.65 -9.69 -8.85
CA TYR A 57 -14.81 -10.54 -7.67
C TYR A 57 -16.23 -11.10 -7.55
N LEU A 58 -17.26 -10.31 -7.85
CA LEU A 58 -18.65 -10.78 -7.83
C LEU A 58 -18.98 -11.75 -8.97
N ALA A 59 -18.29 -11.64 -10.12
CA ALA A 59 -18.51 -12.52 -11.26
C ALA A 59 -17.78 -13.87 -11.14
N LEU A 60 -16.80 -13.99 -10.25
CA LEU A 60 -16.02 -15.22 -10.09
C LEU A 60 -16.76 -16.26 -9.24
N PRO A 61 -16.73 -17.55 -9.61
CA PRO A 61 -17.23 -18.61 -8.76
C PRO A 61 -16.50 -18.64 -7.42
N GLY A 62 -17.21 -18.89 -6.32
CA GLY A 62 -16.66 -18.84 -4.96
C GLY A 62 -15.39 -19.68 -4.75
N ALA A 63 -15.31 -20.86 -5.38
CA ALA A 63 -14.12 -21.72 -5.29
C ALA A 63 -12.90 -21.19 -6.09
N VAL A 64 -13.14 -20.38 -7.12
CA VAL A 64 -12.08 -19.83 -8.01
C VAL A 64 -11.43 -18.61 -7.37
N LEU A 65 -12.20 -17.80 -6.63
CA LEU A 65 -11.74 -16.57 -6.03
C LEU A 65 -10.49 -16.75 -5.13
N PRO A 66 -10.44 -17.70 -4.17
CA PRO A 66 -9.25 -17.93 -3.34
C PRO A 66 -8.02 -18.33 -4.14
N VAL A 67 -8.21 -19.12 -5.21
CA VAL A 67 -7.11 -19.55 -6.09
C VAL A 67 -6.52 -18.34 -6.81
N VAL A 68 -7.38 -17.48 -7.36
CA VAL A 68 -6.96 -16.25 -8.02
C VAL A 68 -6.22 -15.33 -7.04
N LEU A 69 -6.77 -15.11 -5.83
CA LEU A 69 -6.14 -14.29 -4.79
C LEU A 69 -4.78 -14.85 -4.36
N ALA A 70 -4.69 -16.15 -4.12
CA ALA A 70 -3.43 -16.82 -3.80
C ALA A 70 -2.38 -16.63 -4.91
N LEU A 71 -2.79 -16.75 -6.17
CA LEU A 71 -1.90 -16.52 -7.32
C LEU A 71 -1.47 -15.05 -7.43
N VAL A 72 -2.37 -14.10 -7.21
CA VAL A 72 -2.06 -12.66 -7.23
C VAL A 72 -1.07 -12.31 -6.11
N PHE A 73 -1.29 -12.79 -4.88
CA PHE A 73 -0.36 -12.59 -3.78
C PHE A 73 0.98 -13.27 -4.03
N ALA A 74 0.99 -14.52 -4.49
CA ALA A 74 2.22 -15.23 -4.84
C ALA A 74 3.00 -14.52 -5.95
N GLY A 75 2.30 -14.02 -6.98
CA GLY A 75 2.89 -13.24 -8.07
C GLY A 75 3.49 -11.92 -7.57
N GLY A 76 2.74 -11.16 -6.78
CA GLY A 76 3.21 -9.91 -6.17
C GLY A 76 4.44 -10.10 -5.27
N LEU A 77 4.48 -11.18 -4.50
CA LEU A 77 5.65 -11.54 -3.68
C LEU A 77 6.83 -12.00 -4.55
N SER A 78 6.59 -12.79 -5.59
CA SER A 78 7.64 -13.32 -6.47
C SER A 78 8.38 -12.19 -7.18
N VAL A 79 7.66 -11.22 -7.74
CA VAL A 79 8.25 -10.07 -8.44
C VAL A 79 8.93 -9.12 -7.45
N GLY A 80 8.26 -8.78 -6.35
CA GLY A 80 8.78 -7.82 -5.38
C GLY A 80 10.00 -8.29 -4.60
N TYR A 81 10.09 -9.58 -4.28
CA TYR A 81 11.19 -10.12 -3.47
C TYR A 81 12.26 -10.82 -4.30
N GLN A 82 12.15 -10.82 -5.64
CA GLN A 82 13.23 -11.25 -6.53
C GLN A 82 14.59 -10.58 -6.24
N PRO A 83 14.69 -9.24 -6.04
CA PRO A 83 15.98 -8.60 -5.74
C PRO A 83 16.51 -8.89 -4.33
N VAL A 84 15.68 -9.40 -3.42
CA VAL A 84 16.08 -9.75 -2.05
C VAL A 84 16.53 -11.21 -1.97
N ILE A 85 15.80 -12.10 -2.63
CA ILE A 85 16.03 -13.56 -2.59
C ILE A 85 16.42 -14.02 -3.98
N ALA A 86 17.73 -13.96 -4.25
CA ALA A 86 18.30 -14.33 -5.55
C ALA A 86 18.04 -15.81 -5.91
N ASN A 87 18.05 -16.70 -4.92
CA ASN A 87 17.75 -18.12 -5.15
C ASN A 87 16.25 -18.33 -5.43
N GLY A 88 15.93 -18.60 -6.70
CA GLY A 88 14.55 -18.79 -7.15
C GLY A 88 13.85 -20.02 -6.56
N ARG A 89 14.57 -21.05 -6.10
CA ARG A 89 13.96 -22.19 -5.39
C ARG A 89 13.55 -21.76 -3.99
N LEU A 90 14.48 -21.17 -3.22
CA LEU A 90 14.20 -20.67 -1.87
C LEU A 90 13.07 -19.62 -1.87
N ARG A 91 13.05 -18.71 -2.85
CA ARG A 91 11.96 -17.73 -2.97
C ARG A 91 10.60 -18.40 -3.17
N ARG A 92 10.52 -19.37 -4.09
CA ARG A 92 9.27 -20.11 -4.35
C ARG A 92 8.83 -20.94 -3.13
N THR A 93 9.75 -21.57 -2.42
CA THR A 93 9.40 -22.33 -1.20
C THR A 93 8.90 -21.42 -0.09
N LEU A 94 9.52 -20.26 0.14
CA LEU A 94 9.04 -19.29 1.13
C LEU A 94 7.67 -18.72 0.77
N ILE A 95 7.42 -18.39 -0.50
CA ILE A 95 6.11 -17.95 -0.96
C ILE A 95 5.08 -19.06 -0.78
N ALA A 96 5.40 -20.30 -1.16
CA ALA A 96 4.50 -21.44 -0.97
C ALA A 96 4.19 -21.65 0.53
N VAL A 97 5.19 -21.57 1.42
CA VAL A 97 4.98 -21.68 2.87
C VAL A 97 4.07 -20.58 3.39
N LEU A 98 4.26 -19.32 2.96
CA LEU A 98 3.41 -18.20 3.37
C LEU A 98 1.97 -18.34 2.88
N ILE A 99 1.77 -18.73 1.62
CA ILE A 99 0.44 -18.89 1.04
C ILE A 99 -0.27 -20.09 1.66
N THR A 100 0.43 -21.20 1.86
CA THR A 100 -0.12 -22.39 2.51
C THR A 100 -0.41 -22.13 3.99
N SER A 101 0.40 -21.33 4.71
CA SER A 101 0.13 -21.04 6.12
C SER A 101 -1.18 -20.26 6.31
N VAL A 102 -1.52 -19.34 5.40
CA VAL A 102 -2.82 -18.66 5.41
C VAL A 102 -3.96 -19.65 5.19
N LEU A 103 -3.83 -20.56 4.23
CA LEU A 103 -4.86 -21.57 3.96
C LEU A 103 -5.04 -22.53 5.15
N VAL A 104 -3.93 -23.07 5.67
CA VAL A 104 -3.96 -24.02 6.78
C VAL A 104 -4.54 -23.36 8.03
N SER A 105 -4.16 -22.11 8.33
CA SER A 105 -4.72 -21.40 9.48
C SER A 105 -6.21 -21.10 9.32
N HIS A 106 -6.68 -20.76 8.11
CA HIS A 106 -8.10 -20.61 7.81
C HIS A 106 -8.87 -21.91 8.01
N LEU A 107 -8.36 -23.03 7.47
CA LEU A 107 -9.03 -24.33 7.55
C LEU A 107 -9.01 -24.90 8.97
N ALA A 108 -7.94 -24.67 9.74
CA ALA A 108 -7.78 -25.24 11.08
C ALA A 108 -8.48 -24.43 12.18
N PHE A 109 -8.51 -23.09 12.07
CA PHE A 109 -8.99 -22.21 13.13
C PHE A 109 -10.19 -21.34 12.73
N GLY A 110 -10.50 -21.24 11.43
CA GLY A 110 -11.55 -20.37 10.92
C GLY A 110 -11.13 -18.90 10.77
N GLU A 111 -12.04 -18.09 10.23
CA GLU A 111 -11.79 -16.71 9.84
C GLU A 111 -11.83 -15.69 11.00
N THR A 112 -12.35 -16.07 12.17
CA THR A 112 -12.41 -15.21 13.35
C THR A 112 -11.18 -15.37 14.24
N ALA A 113 -10.31 -16.34 13.93
CA ALA A 113 -9.21 -16.72 14.77
C ALA A 113 -7.94 -15.86 14.54
N PRO A 114 -7.21 -15.50 15.61
CA PRO A 114 -5.97 -14.74 15.50
C PRO A 114 -4.89 -15.35 14.58
N PRO A 115 -4.65 -16.69 14.57
CA PRO A 115 -3.62 -17.28 13.72
C PRO A 115 -3.82 -17.00 12.22
N TYR A 116 -5.08 -17.07 11.75
CA TYR A 116 -5.43 -16.74 10.37
C TYR A 116 -5.11 -15.28 10.06
N TRP A 117 -5.58 -14.35 10.91
CA TRP A 117 -5.36 -12.93 10.70
C TRP A 117 -3.89 -12.53 10.75
N VAL A 118 -3.08 -13.15 11.62
CA VAL A 118 -1.63 -12.90 11.67
C VAL A 118 -0.96 -13.37 10.38
N ALA A 119 -1.26 -14.58 9.90
CA ALA A 119 -0.71 -15.12 8.66
C ALA A 119 -1.13 -14.27 7.45
N ASN A 120 -2.42 -13.95 7.34
CA ASN A 120 -2.96 -13.16 6.23
C ASN A 120 -2.39 -11.73 6.24
N SER A 121 -2.35 -11.08 7.40
CA SER A 121 -1.78 -9.74 7.54
C SER A 121 -0.31 -9.68 7.16
N ALA A 122 0.47 -10.72 7.49
CA ALA A 122 1.86 -10.80 7.07
C ALA A 122 1.99 -10.87 5.54
N VAL A 123 1.19 -11.72 4.88
CA VAL A 123 1.17 -11.80 3.41
C VAL A 123 0.75 -10.48 2.78
N VAL A 124 -0.37 -9.90 3.22
CA VAL A 124 -0.88 -8.62 2.72
C VAL A 124 0.15 -7.51 2.92
N ALA A 125 0.77 -7.40 4.10
CA ALA A 125 1.81 -6.41 4.38
C ALA A 125 3.00 -6.54 3.43
N LEU A 126 3.50 -7.76 3.21
CA LEU A 126 4.63 -8.01 2.29
C LEU A 126 4.25 -7.69 0.84
N VAL A 127 3.03 -8.01 0.39
CA VAL A 127 2.56 -7.65 -0.95
C VAL A 127 2.44 -6.14 -1.10
N VAL A 128 1.92 -5.43 -0.10
CA VAL A 128 1.83 -3.96 -0.13
C VAL A 128 3.21 -3.32 -0.16
N VAL A 129 4.17 -3.83 0.63
CA VAL A 129 5.57 -3.37 0.62
C VAL A 129 6.21 -3.59 -0.75
N SER A 130 5.99 -4.75 -1.35
CA SER A 130 6.42 -5.10 -2.71
C SER A 130 5.84 -4.13 -3.74
N ALA A 131 4.51 -4.07 -3.84
CA ALA A 131 3.80 -3.25 -4.81
C ALA A 131 4.20 -1.77 -4.68
N THR A 132 4.33 -1.27 -3.45
CA THR A 132 4.77 0.10 -3.20
C THR A 132 6.15 0.35 -3.79
N ASN A 133 7.11 -0.52 -3.50
CA ASN A 133 8.47 -0.32 -3.96
C ASN A 133 8.62 -0.48 -5.47
N LEU A 134 7.90 -1.40 -6.10
CA LEU A 134 7.87 -1.54 -7.56
C LEU A 134 7.36 -0.26 -8.22
N ASN A 135 6.26 0.32 -7.72
CA ASN A 135 5.70 1.55 -8.28
C ASN A 135 6.60 2.77 -8.01
N VAL A 136 7.09 2.94 -6.77
CA VAL A 136 7.92 4.10 -6.40
C VAL A 136 9.27 4.09 -7.12
N GLN A 137 9.92 2.92 -7.20
CA GLN A 137 11.19 2.74 -7.91
C GLN A 137 11.00 2.75 -9.44
N GLY A 138 9.80 2.41 -9.94
CA GLY A 138 9.35 2.62 -11.34
C GLY A 138 9.21 4.08 -11.76
N GLY A 139 9.45 5.02 -10.84
CA GLY A 139 9.48 6.46 -11.17
C GLY A 139 8.20 7.21 -10.82
N MET A 140 7.23 6.57 -10.16
CA MET A 140 5.97 7.19 -9.77
C MET A 140 6.17 8.43 -8.89
N ARG A 141 5.69 9.59 -9.34
CA ARG A 141 5.86 10.87 -8.64
C ARG A 141 4.81 11.07 -7.54
N LEU A 142 5.15 11.81 -6.49
CA LEU A 142 4.23 12.18 -5.41
C LEU A 142 3.02 12.95 -5.95
N LYS A 143 3.21 13.81 -6.96
CA LYS A 143 2.09 14.48 -7.65
C LYS A 143 1.07 13.47 -8.18
N ASN A 144 1.53 12.40 -8.82
CA ASN A 144 0.67 11.37 -9.41
C ASN A 144 -0.06 10.60 -8.31
N VAL A 145 0.63 10.25 -7.23
CA VAL A 145 0.01 9.59 -6.06
C VAL A 145 -1.05 10.47 -5.42
N ALA A 146 -0.77 11.76 -5.20
CA ALA A 146 -1.72 12.68 -4.58
C ALA A 146 -3.02 12.81 -5.39
N TRP A 147 -2.91 12.92 -6.71
CA TRP A 147 -4.09 12.94 -7.60
C TRP A 147 -4.81 11.61 -7.63
N PHE A 148 -4.08 10.50 -7.67
CA PHE A 148 -4.67 9.16 -7.60
C PHE A 148 -5.49 8.98 -6.31
N LEU A 149 -4.95 9.35 -5.15
CA LEU A 149 -5.63 9.23 -3.87
C LEU A 149 -6.85 10.15 -3.76
N LEU A 150 -6.76 11.35 -4.32
CA LEU A 150 -7.91 12.26 -4.38
C LEU A 150 -9.04 11.68 -5.24
N ALA A 151 -8.71 11.07 -6.38
CA ALA A 151 -9.68 10.40 -7.21
C ALA A 151 -10.24 9.13 -6.53
N LEU A 152 -9.39 8.39 -5.80
CA LEU A 152 -9.81 7.22 -5.01
C LEU A 152 -10.78 7.60 -3.89
N THR A 153 -10.67 8.81 -3.33
CA THR A 153 -11.65 9.34 -2.36
C THR A 153 -13.04 9.45 -2.96
N ALA A 154 -13.14 10.00 -4.17
CA ALA A 154 -14.42 10.14 -4.87
C ALA A 154 -15.01 8.76 -5.20
N TYR A 155 -14.16 7.83 -5.62
CA TYR A 155 -14.53 6.44 -5.87
C TYR A 155 -15.08 5.76 -4.59
N ASP A 156 -14.35 5.79 -3.48
CA ASP A 156 -14.75 5.16 -2.24
C ASP A 156 -16.05 5.77 -1.69
N ALA A 157 -16.20 7.10 -1.76
CA ALA A 157 -17.44 7.78 -1.39
C ALA A 157 -18.64 7.34 -2.25
N PHE A 158 -18.42 7.18 -3.56
CA PHE A 158 -19.45 6.71 -4.49
C PHE A 158 -19.91 5.28 -4.15
N PHE A 159 -18.99 4.35 -3.92
CA PHE A 159 -19.33 2.96 -3.54
C PHE A 159 -19.78 2.80 -2.09
N ALA A 160 -19.52 3.79 -1.24
CA ALA A 160 -20.05 3.80 0.11
C ALA A 160 -21.48 4.32 0.19
N TRP A 161 -21.82 5.33 -0.62
CA TRP A 161 -23.09 6.07 -0.48
C TRP A 161 -24.07 5.89 -1.64
N VAL A 162 -23.60 5.61 -2.85
CA VAL A 162 -24.45 5.56 -4.06
C VAL A 162 -24.72 4.13 -4.49
N VAL A 163 -23.69 3.30 -4.58
CA VAL A 163 -23.81 1.88 -4.97
C VAL A 163 -23.27 1.04 -3.81
N PRO A 164 -24.11 0.48 -2.92
CA PRO A 164 -23.67 -0.25 -1.72
C PRO A 164 -23.04 -1.62 -2.02
N LEU A 165 -22.25 -1.73 -3.09
CA LEU A 165 -21.46 -2.89 -3.52
C LEU A 165 -20.50 -3.34 -2.41
N THR A 166 -20.06 -2.43 -1.53
CA THR A 166 -19.15 -2.71 -0.42
C THR A 166 -19.74 -3.73 0.57
N ARG A 167 -21.08 -3.76 0.76
CA ARG A 167 -21.73 -4.75 1.61
C ARG A 167 -21.77 -6.12 0.92
N GLU A 168 -22.19 -6.15 -0.34
CA GLU A 168 -22.25 -7.39 -1.13
C GLU A 168 -20.87 -8.04 -1.34
N LEU A 169 -19.81 -7.23 -1.53
CA LEU A 169 -18.42 -7.72 -1.58
C LEU A 169 -17.92 -8.19 -0.22
N SER A 170 -18.27 -7.49 0.86
CA SER A 170 -17.93 -7.95 2.20
C SER A 170 -18.56 -9.32 2.45
N ASP A 171 -19.82 -9.52 2.07
CA ASP A 171 -20.55 -10.77 2.27
C ASP A 171 -20.07 -11.88 1.32
N ALA A 172 -19.69 -11.54 0.08
CA ALA A 172 -19.17 -12.49 -0.90
C ALA A 172 -17.72 -12.94 -0.63
N VAL A 173 -16.92 -12.11 0.06
CA VAL A 173 -15.52 -12.41 0.39
C VAL A 173 -15.39 -12.93 1.83
N GLN A 174 -16.33 -12.62 2.73
CA GLN A 174 -16.41 -13.25 4.05
C GLN A 174 -16.60 -14.77 3.90
N GLY A 175 -15.83 -15.53 4.67
CA GLY A 175 -15.78 -16.99 4.61
C GLY A 175 -14.65 -17.58 3.75
N TYR A 176 -14.03 -16.79 2.86
CA TYR A 176 -12.97 -17.28 1.97
C TYR A 176 -11.56 -16.95 2.49
N PRO A 177 -10.57 -17.85 2.29
CA PRO A 177 -9.19 -17.56 2.66
C PRO A 177 -8.61 -16.48 1.73
N TYR A 178 -7.53 -15.83 2.20
CA TYR A 178 -6.81 -14.77 1.49
C TYR A 178 -7.57 -13.44 1.38
N ALA A 179 -8.28 -13.05 2.44
CA ALA A 179 -8.98 -11.77 2.49
C ALA A 179 -8.02 -10.61 2.11
N PRO A 180 -8.39 -9.71 1.18
CA PRO A 180 -7.56 -8.58 0.75
C PRO A 180 -7.57 -7.43 1.78
N ALA A 181 -7.30 -7.78 3.04
CA ALA A 181 -7.27 -6.90 4.19
C ALA A 181 -6.31 -7.46 5.24
N ALA A 182 -5.68 -6.57 6.00
CA ALA A 182 -4.87 -6.96 7.16
C ALA A 182 -5.58 -6.51 8.44
N GLY A 183 -5.42 -7.27 9.51
CA GLY A 183 -6.16 -7.04 10.72
C GLY A 183 -5.79 -8.00 11.84
N LEU A 184 -6.51 -7.87 12.94
CA LEU A 184 -6.53 -8.84 14.01
C LEU A 184 -7.97 -8.97 14.50
N ARG A 185 -8.46 -10.20 14.54
CA ARG A 185 -9.71 -10.56 15.20
C ARG A 185 -9.43 -11.53 16.35
N ILE A 186 -10.07 -11.29 17.48
CA ILE A 186 -10.01 -12.12 18.69
C ILE A 186 -11.46 -12.39 19.10
N GLY A 187 -12.00 -13.54 18.67
CA GLY A 187 -13.41 -13.86 18.86
C GLY A 187 -14.34 -13.00 17.98
N GLU A 188 -15.60 -12.90 18.37
CA GLU A 188 -16.64 -12.19 17.60
C GLU A 188 -16.67 -10.68 17.90
N ASP A 189 -16.27 -10.27 19.10
CA ASP A 189 -16.45 -8.89 19.59
C ASP A 189 -15.26 -7.94 19.34
N LEU A 190 -14.05 -8.49 19.20
CA LEU A 190 -12.81 -7.72 19.06
C LEU A 190 -12.21 -7.92 17.68
N GLY A 191 -12.59 -7.05 16.74
CA GLY A 191 -12.06 -7.06 15.39
C GLY A 191 -11.57 -5.69 14.93
N ALA A 192 -10.39 -5.67 14.32
CA ALA A 192 -9.82 -4.51 13.65
C ALA A 192 -9.26 -4.95 12.30
N VAL A 193 -9.80 -4.40 11.21
CA VAL A 193 -9.44 -4.79 9.84
C VAL A 193 -9.26 -3.54 9.01
N VAL A 194 -8.19 -3.51 8.22
CA VAL A 194 -7.81 -2.43 7.31
C VAL A 194 -7.66 -3.01 5.92
N GLY A 195 -8.32 -2.39 4.93
CA GLY A 195 -8.24 -2.83 3.55
C GLY A 195 -6.82 -2.80 3.01
N MET A 196 -6.46 -3.77 2.15
CA MET A 196 -5.18 -3.75 1.45
C MET A 196 -5.01 -2.48 0.61
N GLY A 197 -6.10 -1.98 0.01
CA GLY A 197 -6.10 -0.73 -0.76
C GLY A 197 -5.69 0.48 0.08
N ASP A 198 -6.20 0.59 1.31
CA ASP A 198 -5.84 1.65 2.24
C ASP A 198 -4.37 1.56 2.65
N LEU A 199 -3.90 0.36 3.00
CA LEU A 199 -2.50 0.13 3.35
C LEU A 199 -1.57 0.48 2.18
N LEU A 200 -1.97 0.15 0.96
CA LEU A 200 -1.24 0.52 -0.25
C LEU A 200 -1.23 2.05 -0.42
N ALA A 201 -2.36 2.74 -0.28
CA ALA A 201 -2.43 4.19 -0.33
C ALA A 201 -1.48 4.86 0.68
N TYR A 202 -1.49 4.38 1.93
CA TYR A 202 -0.64 4.88 3.02
C TYR A 202 0.84 4.68 2.69
N ALA A 203 1.21 3.47 2.26
CA ALA A 203 2.58 3.12 1.92
C ALA A 203 3.08 3.87 0.68
N LEU A 204 2.26 3.99 -0.36
CA LEU A 204 2.56 4.74 -1.58
C LEU A 204 2.82 6.21 -1.28
N PHE A 205 1.91 6.88 -0.58
CA PHE A 205 2.07 8.28 -0.24
C PHE A 205 3.31 8.50 0.63
N THR A 206 3.47 7.72 1.70
CA THR A 206 4.57 7.90 2.64
C THR A 206 5.93 7.63 1.99
N THR A 207 6.04 6.58 1.18
CA THR A 207 7.29 6.23 0.50
C THR A 207 7.62 7.21 -0.63
N THR A 208 6.62 7.67 -1.41
CA THR A 208 6.85 8.71 -2.43
C THR A 208 7.17 10.06 -1.82
N ALA A 209 6.55 10.45 -0.71
CA ALA A 209 6.86 11.67 0.02
C ALA A 209 8.29 11.63 0.57
N TYR A 210 8.71 10.48 1.14
CA TYR A 210 10.10 10.28 1.56
C TYR A 210 11.08 10.36 0.38
N LYS A 211 10.76 9.74 -0.76
CA LYS A 211 11.56 9.86 -1.98
C LYS A 211 11.70 11.32 -2.39
N ALA A 212 10.57 12.03 -2.53
CA ALA A 212 10.52 13.40 -3.03
C ALA A 212 11.21 14.41 -2.09
N TYR A 213 10.92 14.36 -0.79
CA TYR A 213 11.27 15.41 0.19
C TYR A 213 12.08 14.91 1.41
N GLY A 214 12.53 13.66 1.40
CA GLY A 214 13.37 13.09 2.45
C GLY A 214 12.65 13.00 3.80
N LYS A 215 13.37 13.33 4.88
CA LYS A 215 12.84 13.23 6.25
C LYS A 215 11.58 14.10 6.47
N ARG A 216 11.48 15.25 5.79
CA ARG A 216 10.28 16.10 5.87
C ARG A 216 9.06 15.38 5.30
N GLY A 217 9.19 14.81 4.10
CA GLY A 217 8.13 14.03 3.49
C GLY A 217 7.73 12.80 4.31
N LEU A 218 8.70 12.12 4.93
CA LEU A 218 8.41 11.02 5.86
C LEU A 218 7.58 11.46 7.07
N ARG A 219 7.98 12.55 7.73
CA ARG A 219 7.23 13.08 8.88
C ARG A 219 5.79 13.44 8.49
N THR A 220 5.61 14.11 7.36
CA THR A 220 4.28 14.42 6.83
C THR A 220 3.48 13.16 6.56
N GLY A 221 4.07 12.15 5.89
CA GLY A 221 3.39 10.88 5.64
C GLY A 221 2.95 10.18 6.93
N ILE A 222 3.82 10.05 7.92
CA ILE A 222 3.48 9.45 9.23
C ILE A 222 2.34 10.21 9.91
N VAL A 223 2.42 11.54 9.96
CA VAL A 223 1.37 12.37 10.59
C VAL A 223 0.03 12.17 9.88
N LEU A 224 0.01 12.18 8.55
CA LEU A 224 -1.23 12.01 7.79
C LEU A 224 -1.80 10.59 7.92
N VAL A 225 -0.97 9.55 7.88
CA VAL A 225 -1.42 8.17 8.07
C VAL A 225 -1.96 7.97 9.48
N THR A 226 -1.29 8.49 10.50
CA THR A 226 -1.78 8.39 11.88
C THR A 226 -3.11 9.13 12.06
N LEU A 227 -3.18 10.40 11.66
CA LEU A 227 -4.36 11.23 11.92
C LEU A 227 -5.54 10.88 11.02
N PHE A 228 -5.32 10.73 9.71
CA PHE A 228 -6.39 10.56 8.73
C PHE A 228 -6.55 9.12 8.24
N GLY A 229 -5.53 8.28 8.39
CA GLY A 229 -5.60 6.86 8.02
C GLY A 229 -6.02 5.93 9.17
N ALA A 230 -5.75 6.31 10.42
CA ALA A 230 -6.07 5.50 11.60
C ALA A 230 -7.05 6.19 12.56
N VAL A 231 -6.71 7.40 13.04
CA VAL A 231 -7.51 8.07 14.08
C VAL A 231 -8.86 8.54 13.55
N ALA A 232 -8.92 9.26 12.43
CA ALA A 232 -10.17 9.81 11.92
C ALA A 232 -11.20 8.71 11.57
N PRO A 233 -10.88 7.65 10.81
CA PRO A 233 -11.85 6.60 10.49
C PRO A 233 -12.40 5.90 11.73
N VAL A 234 -11.52 5.55 12.69
CA VAL A 234 -11.93 4.90 13.95
C VAL A 234 -12.77 5.85 14.79
N ALA A 235 -12.36 7.11 14.94
CA ALA A 235 -13.11 8.10 15.69
C ALA A 235 -14.50 8.33 15.09
N THR A 236 -14.61 8.49 13.76
CA THR A 236 -15.91 8.65 13.10
C THR A 236 -16.80 7.43 13.30
N LEU A 237 -16.25 6.22 13.25
CA LEU A 237 -17.02 4.98 13.47
C LEU A 237 -17.73 5.01 14.83
N HIS A 238 -16.97 5.34 15.87
CA HIS A 238 -17.50 5.36 17.25
C HIS A 238 -18.38 6.58 17.53
N ILE A 239 -18.09 7.75 16.95
CA ILE A 239 -18.93 8.94 17.09
C ILE A 239 -20.29 8.72 16.42
N VAL A 240 -20.32 8.15 15.21
CA VAL A 240 -21.58 7.88 14.50
C VAL A 240 -22.37 6.79 15.23
N ALA A 241 -21.71 5.73 15.71
CA ALA A 241 -22.36 4.71 16.51
C ALA A 241 -23.00 5.29 17.77
N ALA A 242 -22.30 6.18 18.48
CA ALA A 242 -22.81 6.85 19.67
C ALA A 242 -23.96 7.83 19.36
N ALA A 243 -23.90 8.53 18.22
CA ALA A 243 -24.89 9.54 17.84
C ALA A 243 -26.19 8.95 17.27
N THR A 244 -26.10 7.83 16.56
CA THR A 244 -27.24 7.26 15.80
C THR A 244 -27.80 5.97 16.39
N GLY A 245 -27.16 5.42 17.42
CA GLY A 245 -27.51 4.11 18.00
C GLY A 245 -27.24 2.92 17.06
N HIS A 246 -26.77 3.17 15.84
CA HIS A 246 -26.45 2.17 14.83
C HIS A 246 -24.98 2.30 14.47
N ALA A 247 -24.20 1.23 14.68
CA ALA A 247 -22.82 1.21 14.22
C ALA A 247 -22.80 1.06 12.70
N PRO A 248 -22.33 2.06 11.92
CA PRO A 248 -22.12 1.85 10.49
C PRO A 248 -21.09 0.73 10.30
N ALA A 249 -21.42 -0.26 9.47
CA ALA A 249 -20.59 -1.46 9.32
C ALA A 249 -19.18 -1.16 8.76
N LEU A 250 -19.03 -0.09 7.97
CA LEU A 250 -17.75 0.34 7.42
C LEU A 250 -17.75 1.86 7.18
N ILE A 251 -16.62 2.52 7.45
CA ILE A 251 -16.36 3.90 7.04
C ILE A 251 -15.17 3.89 6.09
N PRO A 252 -15.30 4.43 4.86
CA PRO A 252 -14.20 4.41 3.90
C PRO A 252 -13.08 5.34 4.35
N ALA A 253 -11.91 4.78 4.64
CA ALA A 253 -10.80 5.55 5.17
C ALA A 253 -10.23 6.56 4.16
N GLN A 254 -10.33 6.29 2.86
CA GLN A 254 -9.87 7.21 1.81
C GLN A 254 -10.61 8.54 1.81
N VAL A 255 -11.85 8.61 2.32
CA VAL A 255 -12.60 9.88 2.44
C VAL A 255 -11.85 10.90 3.30
N PHE A 256 -11.12 10.42 4.29
CA PHE A 256 -10.26 11.25 5.13
C PHE A 256 -8.85 11.35 4.57
N PHE A 257 -8.25 10.21 4.21
CA PHE A 257 -6.83 10.17 3.87
C PHE A 257 -6.52 10.81 2.52
N GLY A 258 -7.34 10.61 1.48
CA GLY A 258 -7.03 11.10 0.14
C GLY A 258 -6.97 12.64 0.03
N PRO A 259 -7.94 13.41 0.57
CA PRO A 259 -7.86 14.87 0.59
C PRO A 259 -6.70 15.35 1.46
N ALA A 260 -6.46 14.69 2.60
CA ALA A 260 -5.36 15.03 3.48
C ALA A 260 -3.98 14.79 2.83
N ALA A 261 -3.83 13.69 2.09
CA ALA A 261 -2.65 13.37 1.28
C ALA A 261 -2.44 14.41 0.17
N PHE A 262 -3.50 14.84 -0.50
CA PHE A 262 -3.42 15.89 -1.52
C PHE A 262 -2.97 17.23 -0.94
N LEU A 263 -3.56 17.67 0.18
CA LEU A 263 -3.13 18.86 0.90
C LEU A 263 -1.69 18.73 1.42
N GLY A 264 -1.30 17.55 1.90
CA GLY A 264 0.07 17.22 2.29
C GLY A 264 1.06 17.36 1.14
N HIS A 265 0.68 16.92 -0.06
CA HIS A 265 1.46 17.14 -1.27
C HIS A 265 1.62 18.63 -1.60
N LEU A 266 0.53 19.41 -1.55
CA LEU A 266 0.60 20.86 -1.78
C LEU A 266 1.50 21.57 -0.77
N PHE A 267 1.43 21.18 0.50
CA PHE A 267 2.29 21.68 1.56
C PHE A 267 3.77 21.38 1.28
N LEU A 268 4.09 20.13 0.94
CA LEU A 268 5.47 19.72 0.63
C LEU A 268 6.02 20.41 -0.62
N ARG A 269 5.17 20.65 -1.62
CA ARG A 269 5.53 21.35 -2.87
C ARG A 269 6.04 22.77 -2.63
N ARG A 270 5.59 23.45 -1.56
CA ARG A 270 6.09 24.78 -1.18
C ARG A 270 7.58 24.77 -0.81
N GLY A 271 8.11 23.63 -0.41
CA GLY A 271 9.51 23.48 0.00
C GLY A 271 10.51 23.25 -1.14
N GLY A 272 10.07 23.16 -2.40
CA GLY A 272 10.94 23.01 -3.56
C GLY A 272 10.52 21.90 -4.55
N PRO A 273 11.29 21.70 -5.63
CA PRO A 273 11.00 20.70 -6.65
C PRO A 273 11.12 19.26 -6.11
N GLU A 274 10.29 18.37 -6.64
CA GLU A 274 10.31 16.95 -6.30
C GLU A 274 11.57 16.26 -6.85
N ARG A 275 12.30 15.56 -5.97
CA ARG A 275 13.42 14.69 -6.37
C ARG A 275 12.94 13.50 -7.17
N ARG A 276 13.66 13.18 -8.25
CA ARG A 276 13.41 12.00 -9.09
C ARG A 276 14.17 10.80 -8.53
N MET A 277 13.82 9.60 -8.98
CA MET A 277 14.57 8.39 -8.62
C MET A 277 16.06 8.47 -8.99
N ALA A 278 16.41 9.20 -10.05
CA ALA A 278 17.81 9.44 -10.44
C ALA A 278 18.62 10.21 -9.38
N ASP A 279 17.95 11.06 -8.59
CA ASP A 279 18.59 11.93 -7.61
C ASP A 279 18.76 11.24 -6.24
N VAL A 280 18.23 10.02 -6.08
CA VAL A 280 18.21 9.30 -4.81
C VAL A 280 19.36 8.30 -4.73
N VAL A 281 20.31 8.58 -3.83
CA VAL A 281 21.39 7.65 -3.49
C VAL A 281 20.87 6.59 -2.51
N LEU A 282 20.83 5.33 -2.95
CA LEU A 282 20.44 4.20 -2.12
C LEU A 282 21.65 3.65 -1.33
N ARG A 283 21.41 2.96 -0.22
CA ARG A 283 22.51 2.51 0.67
C ARG A 283 23.48 1.52 -0.04
N GLY A 284 23.02 0.83 -1.08
CA GLY A 284 23.82 -0.09 -1.91
C GLY A 284 24.73 0.58 -2.96
N THR A 285 24.68 1.90 -3.16
CA THR A 285 25.52 2.61 -4.16
C THR A 285 26.92 3.01 -3.68
N ARG A 286 27.33 2.67 -2.44
CA ARG A 286 28.66 3.02 -1.91
C ARG A 286 29.85 2.27 -2.53
N GLY A 287 29.64 1.45 -3.57
CA GLY A 287 30.68 0.61 -4.18
C GLY A 287 31.03 0.90 -5.64
N GLY A 288 30.53 1.96 -6.28
CA GLY A 288 30.73 2.09 -7.74
C GLY A 288 30.41 3.44 -8.36
N ALA A 289 30.96 4.52 -7.82
CA ALA A 289 31.00 5.79 -8.52
C ALA A 289 32.43 6.32 -8.55
N VAL A 290 33.17 5.98 -9.61
CA VAL A 290 34.32 6.77 -10.05
C VAL A 290 33.76 8.15 -10.44
N PRO A 291 34.25 9.26 -9.88
CA PRO A 291 33.88 10.59 -10.36
C PRO A 291 34.37 10.73 -11.81
N GLN A 292 33.45 10.82 -12.78
CA GLN A 292 33.80 11.35 -14.09
C GLN A 292 34.11 12.83 -13.91
N ALA A 293 35.40 13.11 -13.68
CA ALA A 293 35.95 14.44 -13.74
C ALA A 293 35.63 15.01 -15.13
N ARG A 294 34.88 16.10 -15.12
CA ARG A 294 34.56 16.93 -16.28
C ARG A 294 35.84 17.65 -16.70
N ALA A 295 36.75 16.93 -17.33
CA ALA A 295 37.96 17.46 -17.94
C ALA A 295 37.83 17.30 -19.45
N ARG A 296 37.37 18.37 -20.12
CA ARG A 296 37.82 18.80 -21.46
C ARG A 296 36.95 19.97 -21.92
N GLY A 297 37.64 21.10 -22.10
CA GLY A 297 37.05 22.35 -22.58
C GLY A 297 37.85 23.58 -22.15
N ALA A 298 39.15 23.44 -21.87
CA ALA A 298 40.05 24.58 -21.79
C ALA A 298 40.62 24.85 -23.19
N ALA A 299 40.43 26.09 -23.63
CA ALA A 299 41.33 26.87 -24.47
C ALA A 299 41.89 26.20 -25.75
N ALA A 300 41.33 26.60 -26.89
CA ALA A 300 42.12 26.89 -28.08
C ALA A 300 41.85 28.36 -28.44
N GLY A 301 42.88 29.20 -28.33
CA GLY A 301 42.83 30.63 -28.64
C GLY A 301 42.80 30.92 -30.15
N PRO A 302 42.72 32.21 -30.53
CA PRO A 302 42.53 32.65 -31.90
C PRO A 302 43.88 32.83 -32.62
N VAL A 303 43.99 32.45 -33.90
CA VAL A 303 45.03 32.95 -34.82
C VAL A 303 44.53 32.91 -36.28
N ALA A 304 44.68 34.07 -36.93
CA ALA A 304 44.69 34.40 -38.37
C ALA A 304 43.37 34.31 -39.16
#